data_AF-A0A1X1ENF5-F1
#
_entry.id   AF-A0A1X1ENF5-F1
#
_cell.length_a   1.000
_cell.length_b   1.000
_cell.length_c   1.000
_cell.angle_alpha   90.00
_cell.angle_beta   90.00
_cell.angle_gamma   90.00
#
_symmetry.space_group_name_H-M   'P 1'
#
loop_
_entity.id
_entity.type
_entity.pdbx_description
1 polymer ?
#
loop_
_entity_poly.entity_id
_entity_poly.type
_entity_poly.pdbx_seq_one_letter_code
_entity_poly.pdbx_strand_id
1 'polypeptide(L)'
;MSCEHCQDLCVKYVIRHPEHLRKAIRIAKHALNEGILTEIEATDEWNQYSFNECAEKMIWGDIVDYHFGCKHCGTQFVLGAETYHGSGGYWSPENEKPSATFD
;
A
#
# COMPACT_ATOMS: atom_id res chain seq x y z
N MET A 1 -1.54 17.24 -4.36
CA MET A 1 -0.44 17.41 -5.34
C MET A 1 0.74 16.61 -4.84
N SER A 2 1.28 15.71 -5.65
CA SER A 2 2.47 14.91 -5.33
C SER A 2 3.73 15.78 -5.38
N CYS A 3 4.65 15.58 -4.43
CA CYS A 3 5.96 16.26 -4.42
C CYS A 3 7.01 15.47 -5.22
N GLU A 4 8.23 16.00 -5.34
CA GLU A 4 9.35 15.31 -6.00
C GLU A 4 9.63 13.92 -5.40
N HIS A 5 9.51 13.76 -4.08
CA HIS A 5 9.68 12.47 -3.39
C HIS A 5 8.54 11.48 -3.67
N CYS A 6 7.39 11.95 -4.15
CA CYS A 6 6.25 11.11 -4.48
C CYS A 6 6.22 10.70 -5.95
N GLN A 7 7.02 11.28 -6.85
CA GLN A 7 6.93 10.99 -8.29
C GLN A 7 7.12 9.50 -8.58
N ASP A 8 8.07 8.85 -7.92
CA ASP A 8 8.31 7.41 -8.06
C ASP A 8 7.30 6.53 -7.30
N LEU A 9 6.57 7.10 -6.34
CA LEU A 9 5.56 6.41 -5.53
C LEU A 9 4.15 6.52 -6.12
N CYS A 10 3.86 7.57 -6.89
CA CYS A 10 2.59 7.83 -7.57
C CYS A 10 2.35 6.94 -8.80
N VAL A 11 3.02 5.78 -8.89
CA VAL A 11 2.77 4.81 -9.95
C VAL A 11 1.58 3.96 -9.55
N LYS A 12 0.42 4.22 -10.15
CA LYS A 12 -0.76 3.37 -10.00
C LYS A 12 -0.54 2.06 -10.75
N TYR A 13 -0.60 0.94 -10.02
CA TYR A 13 -0.65 -0.37 -10.68
C TYR A 13 -1.52 -1.36 -9.91
N VAL A 14 -2.15 -2.23 -10.69
CA VAL A 14 -3.06 -3.27 -10.21
C VAL A 14 -2.25 -4.51 -9.85
N ILE A 15 -2.48 -5.02 -8.64
CA ILE A 15 -1.93 -6.27 -8.15
C ILE A 15 -2.80 -7.40 -8.69
N ARG A 16 -2.24 -8.19 -9.62
CA ARG A 16 -2.88 -9.38 -10.21
C ARG A 16 -2.17 -10.68 -9.85
N HIS A 17 -0.91 -10.56 -9.42
CA HIS A 17 -0.05 -11.68 -9.08
C HIS A 17 0.69 -11.37 -7.76
N PRO A 18 1.05 -12.40 -6.97
CA PRO A 18 1.77 -12.21 -5.71
C PRO A 18 3.07 -11.41 -5.85
N GLU A 19 3.75 -11.50 -7.00
CA GLU A 19 4.96 -10.73 -7.28
C GLU A 19 4.72 -9.21 -7.34
N HIS A 20 3.54 -8.77 -7.79
CA HIS A 20 3.16 -7.35 -7.78
C HIS A 20 2.94 -6.87 -6.35
N LEU A 21 2.32 -7.69 -5.50
CA LEU A 21 2.15 -7.38 -4.08
C LEU A 21 3.49 -7.26 -3.38
N ARG A 22 4.41 -8.22 -3.61
CA ARG A 22 5.79 -8.16 -3.09
C ARG A 22 6.52 -6.90 -3.53
N LYS A 23 6.32 -6.48 -4.79
CA LYS A 23 6.90 -5.23 -5.30
C LYS A 23 6.33 -4.01 -4.59
N ALA A 24 5.01 -3.95 -4.38
CA ALA A 24 4.36 -2.86 -3.67
C ALA A 24 4.83 -2.75 -2.21
N ILE A 25 4.90 -3.88 -1.50
CA ILE A 25 5.42 -3.93 -0.13
C ILE A 25 6.86 -3.40 -0.07
N ARG A 26 7.73 -3.78 -1.02
CA ARG A 26 9.11 -3.28 -1.08
C ARG A 26 9.19 -1.78 -1.32
N ILE A 27 8.36 -1.25 -2.21
CA ILE A 27 8.32 0.19 -2.50
C ILE A 27 7.89 0.96 -1.25
N ALA A 28 6.82 0.53 -0.60
CA ALA A 28 6.33 1.14 0.65
C ALA A 28 7.40 1.09 1.75
N LYS A 29 8.02 -0.07 1.96
CA LYS A 29 9.10 -0.25 2.95
C LYS A 29 10.29 0.67 2.68
N HIS A 30 10.74 0.76 1.43
CA HIS A 30 11.84 1.63 1.05
C HIS A 30 11.49 3.10 1.34
N ALA A 31 10.27 3.53 0.99
CA ALA A 31 9.83 4.90 1.24
C ALA A 31 9.68 5.24 2.74
N LEU A 32 9.31 4.26 3.58
CA LEU A 32 9.32 4.43 5.04
C LEU A 32 10.74 4.58 5.57
N ASN A 33 11.68 3.73 5.11
CA ASN A 33 13.09 3.77 5.53
C ASN A 33 13.78 5.07 5.15
N GLU A 34 13.48 5.60 3.96
CA GLU A 34 13.97 6.91 3.49
C GLU A 34 13.28 8.08 4.21
N GLY A 35 12.27 7.82 5.03
CA GLY A 35 11.53 8.84 5.77
C GLY A 35 10.54 9.65 4.91
N ILE A 36 10.30 9.25 3.67
CA ILE A 36 9.35 9.90 2.75
C ILE A 36 7.91 9.67 3.20
N LEU A 37 7.61 8.42 3.56
CA LEU A 37 6.31 7.99 4.06
C LEU A 37 6.31 7.80 5.58
N THR A 38 5.13 7.86 6.17
CA THR A 38 4.81 7.35 7.50
C THR A 38 3.60 6.44 7.39
N GLU A 39 3.58 5.36 8.17
CA GLU A 39 2.37 4.55 8.31
C GLU A 39 1.29 5.37 9.04
N ILE A 40 0.06 5.27 8.56
CA ILE A 40 -1.12 5.85 9.19
C ILE A 40 -1.83 4.69 9.88
N GLU A 41 -2.08 4.82 11.19
CA GLU A 41 -2.86 3.81 11.91
C GLU A 41 -4.26 3.72 11.30
N ALA A 42 -4.56 2.57 10.70
CA ALA A 42 -5.90 2.28 10.24
C ALA A 42 -6.82 2.14 11.45
N THR A 43 -8.00 2.75 11.39
CA THR A 43 -9.03 2.62 12.42
C THR A 43 -9.68 1.23 12.44
N ASP A 44 -9.49 0.46 11.37
CA ASP A 44 -10.11 -0.83 11.15
C ASP A 44 -9.03 -1.94 11.12
N GLU A 45 -9.20 -2.95 11.98
CA GLU A 45 -8.25 -4.07 12.12
C GLU A 45 -8.43 -5.15 11.04
N TRP A 46 -8.43 -4.75 9.77
CA TRP A 46 -8.57 -5.70 8.64
C TRP A 46 -7.27 -6.48 8.39
N ASN A 47 -6.13 -5.88 8.71
CA ASN A 47 -4.82 -6.51 8.53
C ASN A 47 -4.54 -7.54 9.62
N GLN A 48 -4.21 -8.76 9.21
CA GLN A 48 -3.77 -9.81 10.14
C GLN A 48 -2.37 -9.56 10.72
N TYR A 49 -1.52 -8.80 10.02
CA TYR A 49 -0.15 -8.49 10.41
C TYR A 49 0.10 -6.99 10.31
N SER A 50 0.98 -6.46 11.16
CA SER A 50 1.48 -5.09 10.98
C SER A 50 2.23 -4.94 9.64
N PHE A 51 2.30 -3.73 9.08
CA PHE A 51 3.04 -3.53 7.83
C PHE A 51 4.52 -3.93 7.98
N ASN A 52 5.12 -3.62 9.14
CA ASN A 52 6.51 -4.00 9.42
C ASN A 52 6.72 -5.51 9.37
N GLU A 53 5.86 -6.31 10.01
CA GLU A 53 5.95 -7.77 9.94
C GLU A 53 5.75 -8.30 8.53
N CYS A 54 4.77 -7.73 7.80
CA CYS A 54 4.51 -8.04 6.41
C CYS A 54 5.75 -7.79 5.53
N ALA A 55 6.39 -6.63 5.69
CA ALA A 55 7.52 -6.20 4.89
C ALA A 55 8.87 -6.86 5.27
N GLU A 56 9.05 -7.27 6.52
CA GLU A 56 10.22 -8.03 6.98
C GLU A 56 10.15 -9.49 6.57
N LYS A 57 9.02 -10.16 6.84
CA LYS A 57 8.88 -11.61 6.63
C LYS A 57 8.31 -11.96 5.25
N MET A 58 7.85 -10.97 4.48
CA MET A 58 7.12 -11.18 3.21
C MET A 58 5.90 -12.09 3.40
N ILE A 59 5.13 -11.80 4.44
CA ILE A 59 3.88 -12.49 4.80
C ILE A 59 2.73 -11.49 4.74
N TRP A 60 1.53 -11.96 4.44
CA TRP A 60 0.32 -11.14 4.48
C TRP A 60 -0.87 -12.05 4.79
N GLY A 61 -1.94 -11.45 5.32
CA GLY A 61 -3.20 -12.15 5.54
C GLY A 61 -4.07 -12.17 4.28
N ASP A 62 -5.28 -12.66 4.45
CA ASP A 62 -6.29 -12.72 3.38
C ASP A 62 -6.68 -11.33 2.86
N ILE A 63 -6.61 -10.33 3.74
CA ILE A 63 -6.83 -8.92 3.43
C ILE A 63 -5.57 -8.13 3.76
N VAL A 64 -5.21 -7.24 2.85
CA VAL A 64 -4.14 -6.25 2.99
C VAL A 64 -4.77 -4.88 2.78
N ASP A 65 -4.63 -3.98 3.74
CA ASP A 65 -5.12 -2.61 3.68
C ASP A 65 -4.22 -1.69 4.51
N TYR A 66 -3.06 -1.33 3.96
CA TYR A 66 -2.12 -0.45 4.63
C TYR A 66 -2.19 0.97 4.08
N HIS A 67 -2.19 1.95 4.99
CA HIS A 67 -2.30 3.37 4.66
C HIS A 67 -1.03 4.10 5.03
N PHE A 68 -0.59 5.00 4.15
CA PHE A 68 0.64 5.74 4.32
C PHE A 68 0.44 7.21 4.00
N GLY A 69 1.08 8.09 4.75
CA GLY A 69 1.10 9.53 4.50
C GLY A 69 2.49 10.02 4.11
N CYS A 70 2.60 10.83 3.07
CA CYS A 70 3.84 11.52 2.77
C CYS A 70 4.12 12.62 3.80
N LYS A 71 5.30 12.62 4.40
CA LYS A 71 5.71 13.64 5.38
C LYS A 71 5.94 15.03 4.76
N HIS A 72 6.15 15.10 3.44
CA HIS A 72 6.49 16.34 2.75
C HIS A 72 5.28 17.08 2.19
N CYS A 73 4.32 16.36 1.59
CA CYS A 73 3.15 16.98 0.94
C CYS A 73 1.81 16.48 1.46
N GLY A 74 1.80 15.54 2.42
CA GLY A 74 0.57 14.97 2.98
C GLY A 74 -0.23 14.09 2.02
N THR A 75 0.30 13.75 0.84
CA THR A 75 -0.38 12.81 -0.06
C THR A 75 -0.46 11.44 0.60
N GLN A 76 -1.66 10.87 0.64
CA GLN A 76 -1.91 9.55 1.20
C GLN A 76 -1.83 8.49 0.12
N PHE A 77 -1.29 7.32 0.47
CA PHE A 77 -1.15 6.14 -0.37
C PHE A 77 -1.77 4.95 0.33
N VAL A 78 -2.38 4.08 -0.46
CA VAL A 78 -3.05 2.87 0.01
C VAL A 78 -2.47 1.66 -0.71
N LEU A 79 -2.10 0.65 0.06
CA LEU A 79 -1.83 -0.70 -0.39
C LEU A 79 -3.01 -1.59 0.00
N GLY A 80 -3.92 -1.81 -0.94
CA GLY A 80 -5.11 -2.65 -0.76
C GLY A 80 -5.00 -3.94 -1.57
N ALA A 81 -5.25 -5.11 -0.99
CA ALA A 81 -5.38 -6.36 -1.75
C ALA A 81 -6.23 -7.39 -1.01
N GLU A 82 -7.07 -8.12 -1.75
CA GLU A 82 -7.72 -9.33 -1.27
C GLU A 82 -7.01 -10.54 -1.88
N THR A 83 -6.29 -11.27 -1.04
CA THR A 83 -5.37 -12.33 -1.46
C THR A 83 -5.97 -13.72 -1.40
N TYR A 84 -7.06 -13.92 -0.65
CA TYR A 84 -7.72 -15.21 -0.47
C TYR A 84 -8.41 -15.72 -1.75
N HIS A 85 -9.26 -14.88 -2.38
CA HIS A 85 -9.90 -15.23 -3.66
C HIS A 85 -9.10 -14.73 -4.87
N GLY A 86 -8.02 -13.96 -4.65
CA GLY A 86 -7.24 -13.38 -5.72
C GLY A 86 -8.01 -12.32 -6.51
N SER A 87 -9.00 -11.68 -5.90
CA SER A 87 -9.80 -10.57 -6.46
C SER A 87 -8.93 -9.37 -6.86
N GLY A 88 -7.69 -9.36 -6.40
CA GLY A 88 -6.64 -8.46 -6.82
C GLY A 88 -6.36 -7.41 -5.76
N GLY A 89 -5.67 -6.36 -6.18
CA GLY A 89 -5.32 -5.25 -5.30
C GLY A 89 -4.75 -4.07 -6.06
N TYR A 90 -4.28 -3.08 -5.34
CA TYR A 90 -3.71 -1.87 -5.89
C TYR A 90 -2.69 -1.27 -4.92
N TRP A 91 -1.72 -0.60 -5.52
CA TRP A 91 -0.96 0.46 -4.89
C TRP A 91 -1.34 1.75 -5.61
N SER A 92 -1.87 2.73 -4.87
CA SER A 92 -2.20 4.03 -5.44
C SER A 92 -2.23 5.14 -4.39
N PRO A 93 -2.11 6.40 -4.81
CA PRO A 93 -2.61 7.51 -4.02
C PRO A 93 -4.09 7.28 -3.65
N GLU A 94 -4.48 7.68 -2.44
CA GLU A 94 -5.83 7.42 -1.90
C GLU A 94 -6.93 8.08 -2.75
N ASN A 95 -6.66 9.29 -3.24
CA ASN A 95 -7.55 10.03 -4.14
C ASN A 95 -7.65 9.42 -5.55
N GLU A 96 -6.79 8.47 -5.89
CA GLU A 96 -6.76 7.77 -7.17
C GLU A 96 -7.12 6.29 -7.03
N LYS A 97 -7.66 5.89 -5.87
CA LYS A 97 -8.11 4.51 -5.67
C LYS A 97 -9.06 4.12 -6.81
N PRO A 98 -8.90 2.95 -7.43
CA PRO A 98 -9.90 2.46 -8.37
C PRO A 98 -11.28 2.48 -7.70
N SER A 99 -12.25 3.21 -8.26
CA SER A 99 -13.62 3.29 -7.73
C SER A 99 -14.46 2.02 -7.95
N ALA A 100 -13.83 0.90 -8.28
CA ALA A 100 -14.48 -0.36 -8.62
C ALA A 100 -13.69 -1.52 -8.00
N THR A 101 -14.28 -2.48 -7.30
CA THR A 101 -15.70 -2.73 -6.95
C THR A 101 -15.62 -3.91 -5.98
N PHE A 102 -15.97 -3.72 -4.71
CA PHE A 102 -16.49 -4.83 -3.92
C PHE A 102 -17.98 -4.85 -4.26
N ASP A 103 -18.38 -5.75 -5.15
CA ASP A 103 -19.78 -6.18 -5.32
C ASP A 103 -19.90 -7.53 -4.61
#